data_AF-A0A3B0W8L6-F1
#
_entry.id   AF-A0A3B0W8L6-F1
#
_cell.length_a   1.000
_cell.length_b   1.000
_cell.length_c   1.000
_cell.angle_alpha   90.00
_cell.angle_beta   90.00
_cell.angle_gamma   90.00
#
_symmetry.space_group_name_H-M   'P 1'
#
loop_
_entity.id
_entity.type
_entity.pdbx_description
1 polymer ?
#
loop_
_entity_poly.entity_id
_entity_poly.type
_entity_poly.pdbx_seq_one_letter_code
_entity_poly.pdbx_strand_id
1 'polypeptide(L)'
;MSFVWLWTDILVWTLVLVLIGAVRSIRRSEQVRKQWFYILKSPVAMSAAIILSFYLLFALLDSVHFKYTQPEPASTTEQPMVAVHDQGVLSLLDVMLPHLRNQTERTYSAPFATHEYSTSLSYDESGAVSQVYRPLKFGGQHWTGTHAILDDVMVKTAIPFLF
;
A
#
# COMPACT_ATOMS: atom_id res chain seq x y z
N MET A 1 -18.03 -13.38 0.88
CA MET A 1 -16.86 -12.82 0.17
C MET A 1 -17.08 -13.05 -1.31
N SER A 2 -17.16 -11.97 -2.09
CA SER A 2 -17.23 -12.06 -3.56
C SER A 2 -15.98 -11.45 -4.18
N PHE A 3 -15.45 -12.08 -5.22
CA PHE A 3 -14.34 -11.51 -5.99
C PHE A 3 -14.85 -10.34 -6.82
N VAL A 4 -14.05 -9.28 -6.87
CA VAL A 4 -14.31 -8.12 -7.72
C VAL A 4 -13.17 -7.97 -8.69
N TRP A 5 -13.52 -7.77 -9.95
CA TRP A 5 -12.56 -7.49 -11.00
C TRP A 5 -12.63 -6.00 -11.32
N LEU A 6 -11.58 -5.25 -11.00
CA LEU A 6 -11.40 -3.90 -11.50
C LEU A 6 -10.77 -3.95 -12.90
N TRP A 7 -10.96 -2.88 -13.66
CA TRP A 7 -10.33 -2.74 -14.98
C TRP A 7 -8.81 -2.79 -14.91
N THR A 8 -8.22 -2.25 -13.84
CA THR A 8 -6.79 -2.33 -13.55
C THR A 8 -6.34 -3.77 -13.43
N ASP A 9 -7.10 -4.62 -12.74
CA ASP A 9 -6.78 -6.03 -12.55
C ASP A 9 -6.75 -6.76 -13.89
N ILE A 10 -7.75 -6.52 -14.75
CA ILE A 10 -7.83 -7.13 -16.08
C ILE A 10 -6.58 -6.79 -16.91
N LEU A 11 -6.10 -5.55 -16.86
CA LEU A 11 -4.89 -5.13 -17.58
C LEU A 11 -3.65 -5.86 -17.06
N VAL A 12 -3.47 -5.96 -15.73
CA VAL A 12 -2.32 -6.65 -15.12
C VAL A 12 -2.35 -8.14 -15.46
N TRP A 13 -3.51 -8.80 -15.35
CA TRP A 13 -3.64 -10.22 -15.70
C TRP A 13 -3.46 -10.46 -17.20
N THR A 14 -3.90 -9.53 -18.06
CA THR A 14 -3.64 -9.60 -19.51
C THR A 14 -2.15 -9.51 -19.80
N LEU A 15 -1.42 -8.60 -19.15
CA LEU A 15 0.04 -8.51 -19.26
C LEU A 15 0.71 -9.84 -18.87
N VAL A 16 0.28 -10.46 -17.76
CA VAL A 16 0.79 -11.78 -17.34
C VAL A 16 0.51 -12.85 -18.39
N LEU A 17 -0.69 -12.90 -18.95
CA LEU A 17 -1.03 -13.86 -20.02
C LEU A 17 -0.14 -13.66 -21.25
N VAL A 18 0.13 -12.42 -21.65
CA VAL A 18 1.05 -12.10 -22.76
C VAL A 18 2.47 -12.56 -22.43
N LEU A 19 2.97 -12.31 -21.21
CA LEU A 19 4.29 -12.77 -20.76
C LEU A 19 4.39 -14.30 -20.78
N ILE A 20 3.38 -15.01 -20.28
CA ILE A 20 3.33 -16.48 -20.33
C ILE A 20 3.33 -16.97 -21.78
N GLY A 21 2.56 -16.33 -22.66
CA GLY A 21 2.56 -16.61 -24.10
C GLY A 21 3.92 -16.41 -24.74
N ALA A 22 4.61 -15.31 -24.43
CA ALA A 22 5.96 -15.02 -24.90
C ALA A 22 6.95 -16.09 -24.43
N VAL A 23 6.95 -16.44 -23.14
CA VAL A 23 7.81 -17.50 -22.59
C VAL A 23 7.52 -18.84 -23.27
N ARG A 24 6.25 -19.20 -23.49
CA ARG A 24 5.85 -20.43 -24.20
C ARG A 24 6.39 -20.44 -25.63
N SER A 25 6.29 -19.32 -26.34
CA SER A 25 6.79 -19.15 -27.70
C SER A 25 8.32 -19.30 -27.77
N ILE A 26 9.04 -18.61 -26.88
CA ILE A 26 10.51 -18.68 -26.76
C ILE A 26 10.96 -20.11 -26.45
N ARG A 27 10.23 -20.84 -25.58
CA ARG A 27 10.57 -22.24 -25.23
C ARG A 27 10.35 -23.23 -26.36
N ARG A 28 9.45 -22.95 -27.32
CA ARG A 28 9.15 -23.84 -28.44
C ARG A 28 10.16 -23.73 -29.60
N SER A 29 10.77 -22.56 -29.80
CA SER A 29 11.72 -22.34 -30.89
C SER A 29 13.16 -22.33 -30.37
N GLU A 30 13.98 -23.28 -30.82
CA GLU A 30 15.39 -23.35 -30.42
C GLU A 30 16.20 -22.11 -30.84
N GLN A 31 15.89 -21.55 -32.01
CA GLN A 31 16.56 -20.36 -32.53
C GLN A 31 16.26 -19.12 -31.68
N VAL A 32 14.98 -18.89 -31.37
CA VAL A 32 14.55 -17.76 -30.54
C VAL A 32 15.09 -17.93 -29.11
N ARG A 33 15.05 -19.15 -28.58
CA ARG A 33 15.62 -19.47 -27.26
C ARG A 33 17.09 -19.05 -27.15
N LYS A 34 17.94 -19.39 -28.14
CA LYS A 34 19.37 -19.03 -28.10
C LYS A 34 19.59 -17.52 -28.04
N GLN A 35 18.81 -16.74 -28.80
CA GLN A 35 18.87 -15.28 -28.78
C GLN A 35 18.48 -14.70 -27.41
N TRP A 36 17.38 -15.17 -26.83
CA TRP A 36 16.93 -14.70 -25.51
C TRP A 36 17.87 -15.10 -24.37
N PHE A 37 18.42 -16.31 -24.40
CA PHE A 37 19.41 -16.74 -23.40
C PHE A 37 20.68 -15.90 -23.42
N TYR A 38 21.10 -15.43 -24.59
CA TYR A 38 22.23 -14.51 -24.69
C TYR A 38 21.95 -13.18 -23.97
N ILE A 39 20.75 -12.61 -24.14
CA ILE A 39 20.33 -11.38 -23.45
C ILE A 39 20.27 -11.61 -21.94
N LEU A 40 19.65 -12.71 -21.49
CA LEU A 40 19.52 -13.04 -20.06
C LEU A 40 20.85 -13.37 -19.37
N LYS A 41 21.92 -13.66 -20.13
CA LYS A 41 23.26 -13.85 -19.57
C LYS A 41 23.89 -12.53 -19.12
N SER A 42 23.40 -11.39 -19.61
CA SER A 42 23.89 -10.08 -19.18
C SER A 42 23.53 -9.82 -17.72
N PRO A 43 24.48 -9.42 -16.86
CA PRO A 43 24.19 -9.12 -15.46
C PRO A 43 23.19 -7.97 -15.32
N VAL A 44 23.20 -7.01 -16.24
CA VAL A 44 22.25 -5.88 -16.27
C VAL A 44 20.83 -6.35 -16.60
N ALA A 45 20.69 -7.28 -17.55
CA ALA A 45 19.38 -7.83 -17.89
C ALA A 45 18.81 -8.66 -16.73
N MET A 46 19.66 -9.44 -16.06
CA MET A 46 19.25 -10.26 -14.92
C MET A 46 18.86 -9.42 -13.71
N SER A 47 19.64 -8.36 -13.38
CA SER A 47 19.29 -7.47 -12.27
C SER A 47 17.96 -6.75 -12.50
N ALA A 48 17.74 -6.24 -13.72
CA ALA A 48 16.47 -5.64 -14.10
C ALA A 48 15.31 -6.65 -14.01
N ALA A 49 15.51 -7.89 -14.48
CA ALA A 49 14.50 -8.94 -14.42
C ALA A 49 14.11 -9.29 -12.97
N ILE A 50 15.07 -9.34 -12.05
CA ILE A 50 14.81 -9.56 -10.62
C ILE A 50 13.95 -8.43 -10.06
N ILE A 51 14.36 -7.17 -10.26
CA ILE A 51 13.62 -5.99 -9.77
C ILE A 51 12.20 -5.98 -10.33
N LEU A 52 12.05 -6.16 -11.65
CA LEU A 52 10.75 -6.21 -12.31
C LEU A 52 9.90 -7.39 -11.82
N SER A 53 10.50 -8.53 -11.48
CA SER A 53 9.77 -9.66 -10.89
C SER A 53 9.18 -9.32 -9.53
N PHE A 54 9.89 -8.53 -8.70
CA PHE A 54 9.33 -8.04 -7.43
C PHE A 54 8.16 -7.08 -7.67
N TYR A 55 8.31 -6.11 -8.58
CA TYR A 55 7.20 -5.21 -8.94
C TYR A 55 6.00 -5.97 -9.48
N LEU A 56 6.22 -6.96 -10.35
CA LEU A 56 5.14 -7.81 -10.88
C LEU A 56 4.47 -8.61 -9.77
N LEU A 57 5.24 -9.16 -8.83
CA LEU A 57 4.70 -9.88 -7.68
C LEU A 57 3.78 -8.97 -6.85
N PHE A 58 4.26 -7.79 -6.44
CA PHE A 58 3.46 -6.83 -5.68
C PHE A 58 2.23 -6.37 -6.44
N ALA A 59 2.36 -6.08 -7.74
CA ALA A 59 1.22 -5.73 -8.58
C ALA A 59 0.19 -6.86 -8.66
N LEU A 60 0.61 -8.13 -8.70
CA LEU A 60 -0.30 -9.28 -8.71
C LEU A 60 -0.98 -9.49 -7.36
N LEU A 61 -0.27 -9.29 -6.26
CA LEU A 61 -0.87 -9.30 -4.93
C LEU A 61 -1.89 -8.17 -4.80
N ASP A 62 -1.56 -6.99 -5.31
CA ASP A 62 -2.43 -5.81 -5.28
C ASP A 62 -3.68 -5.98 -6.16
N SER A 63 -3.58 -6.68 -7.30
CA SER A 63 -4.68 -6.87 -8.25
C SER A 63 -5.75 -7.89 -7.81
N VAL A 64 -5.58 -8.56 -6.66
CA VAL A 64 -6.54 -9.56 -6.18
C VAL A 64 -7.47 -8.92 -5.16
N HIS A 65 -8.66 -8.53 -5.61
CA HIS A 65 -9.63 -7.79 -4.80
C HIS A 65 -10.80 -8.66 -4.31
N PHE A 66 -11.17 -8.46 -3.04
CA PHE A 66 -12.25 -9.14 -2.36
C PHE A 66 -13.25 -8.13 -1.78
N LYS A 67 -14.56 -8.37 -1.96
CA LYS A 67 -15.60 -7.65 -1.22
C LYS A 67 -16.01 -8.41 0.02
N TYR A 68 -15.99 -7.71 1.16
CA TYR A 68 -16.68 -8.16 2.35
C TYR A 68 -18.10 -7.58 2.36
N THR A 69 -19.11 -8.42 2.12
CA THR A 69 -20.51 -8.03 2.33
C THR A 69 -20.76 -8.07 3.84
N GLN A 70 -20.58 -6.94 4.51
CA GLN A 70 -21.09 -6.78 5.86
C GLN A 70 -22.61 -6.60 5.75
N PRO A 71 -23.43 -7.33 6.54
CA PRO A 71 -24.87 -7.08 6.57
C PRO A 71 -25.09 -5.61 6.95
N GLU A 72 -25.97 -4.92 6.22
CA GLU A 72 -26.21 -3.49 6.39
C GLU A 72 -26.46 -3.16 7.88
N PRO A 73 -25.76 -2.17 8.46
CA PRO A 73 -26.21 -1.60 9.70
C PRO A 73 -27.53 -0.89 9.41
N ALA A 74 -28.60 -1.38 10.03
CA ALA A 74 -29.90 -0.72 10.03
C ALA A 74 -29.70 0.77 10.37
N SER A 75 -30.02 1.63 9.42
CA SER A 75 -30.44 3.02 9.57
C SER A 75 -29.94 3.75 10.83
N THR A 76 -28.93 4.61 10.71
CA THR A 76 -28.89 5.84 11.51
C THR A 76 -28.28 6.95 10.68
N THR A 77 -29.15 7.89 10.32
CA THR A 77 -28.89 9.24 9.87
C THR A 77 -27.72 9.86 10.63
N GLU A 78 -26.65 10.29 9.95
CA GLU A 78 -26.03 11.61 10.09
C GLU A 78 -24.67 11.70 9.35
N GLN A 79 -24.63 12.65 8.40
CA GLN A 79 -23.48 13.33 7.78
C GLN A 79 -22.66 12.63 6.66
N PRO A 80 -22.72 13.17 5.42
CA PRO A 80 -21.89 12.73 4.31
C PRO A 80 -20.57 13.49 4.29
N MET A 81 -19.51 12.93 4.87
CA MET A 81 -18.14 13.38 4.60
C MET A 81 -17.34 12.24 3.99
N VAL A 82 -17.25 12.26 2.66
CA VAL A 82 -16.17 11.65 1.85
C VAL A 82 -15.88 10.17 2.16
N ALA A 83 -16.91 9.33 2.16
CA ALA A 83 -16.77 7.87 2.08
C ALA A 83 -17.15 7.35 0.69
N VAL A 84 -16.81 8.10 -0.38
CA VAL A 84 -17.25 7.81 -1.76
C VAL A 84 -16.40 6.73 -2.46
N HIS A 85 -15.48 6.04 -1.76
CA HIS A 85 -14.72 4.92 -2.36
C HIS A 85 -14.62 3.65 -1.51
N ASP A 86 -15.06 3.64 -0.26
CA ASP A 86 -14.88 2.46 0.62
C ASP A 86 -16.12 1.55 0.59
N GLN A 87 -16.44 0.99 -0.57
CA GLN A 87 -17.34 -0.17 -0.65
C GLN A 87 -16.59 -1.46 -0.29
N GLY A 88 -15.86 -1.49 0.84
CA GLY A 88 -15.32 -2.72 1.45
C GLY A 88 -14.55 -3.64 0.51
N VAL A 89 -13.87 -3.08 -0.50
CA VAL A 89 -13.01 -3.83 -1.42
C VAL A 89 -11.62 -3.86 -0.80
N LEU A 90 -11.15 -5.04 -0.43
CA LEU A 90 -9.81 -5.26 0.11
C LEU A 90 -8.96 -5.98 -0.93
N SER A 91 -7.73 -5.53 -1.13
CA SER A 91 -6.73 -6.30 -1.86
C SER A 91 -6.15 -7.43 -1.01
N LEU A 92 -5.57 -8.46 -1.63
CA LEU A 92 -4.78 -9.47 -0.93
C LEU A 92 -3.61 -8.84 -0.18
N LEU A 93 -3.01 -7.79 -0.75
CA LEU A 93 -1.94 -7.04 -0.11
C LEU A 93 -2.42 -6.36 1.18
N ASP A 94 -3.64 -5.82 1.20
CA ASP A 94 -4.24 -5.23 2.41
C ASP A 94 -4.45 -6.25 3.52
N VAL A 95 -4.81 -7.49 3.15
CA VAL A 95 -4.98 -8.59 4.11
C VAL A 95 -3.64 -9.01 4.71
N MET A 96 -2.56 -8.99 3.92
CA MET A 96 -1.22 -9.32 4.39
C MET A 96 -0.59 -8.19 5.23
N LEU A 97 -0.93 -6.92 4.96
CA LEU A 97 -0.39 -5.76 5.66
C LEU A 97 -1.49 -4.91 6.32
N PRO A 98 -2.27 -5.47 7.28
CA PRO A 98 -3.43 -4.81 7.85
C PRO A 98 -3.08 -3.54 8.62
N HIS A 99 -1.85 -3.46 9.16
CA HIS A 99 -1.36 -2.29 9.87
C HIS A 99 -1.28 -1.04 8.99
N LEU A 100 -0.84 -1.20 7.73
CA LEU A 100 -0.72 -0.07 6.79
C LEU A 100 -2.08 0.56 6.47
N ARG A 101 -3.12 -0.27 6.38
CA ARG A 101 -4.49 0.19 6.15
C ARG A 101 -5.11 0.82 7.40
N ASN A 102 -4.98 0.16 8.55
CA ASN A 102 -5.63 0.59 9.79
C ASN A 102 -5.05 1.88 10.37
N GLN A 103 -3.80 2.21 10.03
CA GLN A 103 -3.11 3.41 10.51
C GLN A 103 -3.15 4.57 9.51
N THR A 104 -4.28 4.74 8.81
CA THR A 104 -4.46 5.87 7.89
C THR A 104 -4.65 7.17 8.67
N GLU A 105 -3.84 8.17 8.33
CA GLU A 105 -3.94 9.54 8.86
C GLU A 105 -4.85 10.42 8.00
N ARG A 106 -5.39 11.49 8.59
CA ARG A 106 -6.27 12.44 7.89
C ARG A 106 -5.57 13.24 6.79
N THR A 107 -4.27 13.42 6.91
CA THR A 107 -3.48 14.26 6.02
C THR A 107 -2.09 13.67 5.86
N TYR A 108 -1.51 13.89 4.68
CA TYR A 108 -0.13 13.50 4.38
C TYR A 108 0.84 14.15 5.37
N SER A 109 1.80 13.37 5.86
CA SER A 109 2.80 13.82 6.82
C SER A 109 4.20 13.68 6.23
N ALA A 110 5.11 14.59 6.61
CA ALA A 110 6.53 14.40 6.35
C ALA A 110 7.04 13.18 7.15
N PRO A 111 8.12 12.49 6.72
CA PRO A 111 8.68 11.40 7.50
C PRO A 111 8.99 11.87 8.92
N PHE A 112 8.52 11.12 9.91
CA PHE A 112 8.63 11.43 11.35
C PHE A 112 7.89 12.69 11.83
N ALA A 113 6.96 13.25 11.06
CA ALA A 113 6.13 14.34 11.55
C ALA A 113 5.18 13.87 12.66
N THR A 114 4.88 14.77 13.58
CA THR A 114 3.91 14.58 14.66
C THR A 114 2.65 15.42 14.49
N HIS A 115 2.63 16.30 13.50
CA HIS A 115 1.53 17.20 13.22
C HIS A 115 1.12 17.09 11.76
N GLU A 116 -0.14 17.39 11.48
CA GLU A 116 -0.69 17.44 10.13
C GLU A 116 0.09 18.45 9.27
N TYR A 117 0.35 18.13 8.00
CA TYR A 117 0.99 19.05 7.06
C TYR A 117 0.08 20.19 6.62
N SER A 118 -1.22 19.89 6.46
CA SER A 118 -2.24 20.88 6.16
C SER A 118 -2.93 21.32 7.44
N THR A 119 -3.34 22.57 7.46
CA THR A 119 -4.01 23.14 8.62
C THR A 119 -5.47 22.69 8.64
N SER A 120 -5.93 22.16 9.77
CA SER A 120 -7.31 21.68 9.95
C SER A 120 -8.14 22.63 10.81
N LEU A 121 -9.45 22.63 10.58
CA LEU A 121 -10.40 23.47 11.33
C LEU A 121 -10.62 22.88 12.72
N SER A 122 -10.32 23.68 13.74
CA SER A 122 -10.65 23.40 15.14
C SER A 122 -11.69 24.37 15.66
N TYR A 123 -12.64 23.81 16.41
CA TYR A 123 -13.73 24.53 17.04
C TYR A 123 -13.40 24.64 18.52
N ASP A 124 -13.33 25.87 19.02
CA ASP A 124 -13.20 26.14 20.44
C ASP A 124 -14.55 25.94 21.17
N GLU A 125 -14.56 25.83 22.50
CA GLU A 125 -15.79 25.70 23.30
C GLU A 125 -16.76 26.88 23.12
N SER A 126 -16.22 28.03 22.68
CA SER A 126 -16.96 29.23 22.30
C SER A 126 -17.57 29.22 20.88
N GLY A 127 -17.32 28.16 20.09
CA GLY A 127 -17.75 28.05 18.69
C GLY A 127 -16.85 28.81 17.69
N ALA A 128 -15.78 29.44 18.15
CA ALA A 128 -14.81 30.09 17.28
C ALA A 128 -14.03 29.05 16.45
N VAL A 129 -13.91 29.31 15.15
CA VAL A 129 -13.18 28.43 14.21
C VAL A 129 -11.75 28.95 14.08
N SER A 130 -10.77 28.11 14.40
CA SER A 130 -9.35 28.40 14.16
C SER A 130 -8.72 27.32 13.29
N GLN A 131 -7.88 27.73 12.35
CA GLN A 131 -7.11 26.81 11.52
C GLN A 131 -5.81 26.51 12.27
N VAL A 132 -5.64 25.27 12.74
CA VAL A 132 -4.44 24.82 13.45
C VAL A 132 -3.86 23.53 12.85
N TYR A 133 -2.56 23.32 13.02
CA TYR A 133 -1.91 22.05 12.71
C TYR A 133 -2.16 21.09 13.89
N ARG A 134 -3.03 20.10 13.70
CA ARG A 134 -3.34 19.14 14.77
C ARG A 134 -2.26 18.08 14.90
N PRO A 135 -2.10 17.48 16.10
CA PRO A 135 -1.26 16.30 16.26
C PRO A 135 -1.84 15.13 15.45
N LEU A 136 -0.96 14.36 14.84
CA LEU A 136 -1.30 13.15 14.10
C LEU A 136 -1.81 12.07 15.05
N LYS A 137 -2.70 11.20 14.56
CA LYS A 137 -3.32 10.18 15.42
C LYS A 137 -2.31 9.11 15.80
N PHE A 138 -1.59 8.56 14.84
CA PHE A 138 -0.60 7.49 14.94
C PHE A 138 0.85 8.01 14.95
N GLY A 139 1.10 9.15 14.29
CA GLY A 139 2.41 9.82 14.29
C GLY A 139 2.84 10.27 15.70
N GLY A 140 3.96 9.76 16.20
CA GLY A 140 4.52 10.16 17.50
C GLY A 140 3.81 9.58 18.73
N GLN A 141 2.86 8.65 18.59
CA GLN A 141 2.16 8.00 19.73
C GLN A 141 3.09 7.35 20.75
N HIS A 142 4.27 6.92 20.33
CA HIS A 142 5.25 6.25 21.17
C HIS A 142 6.08 7.23 22.03
N TRP A 143 5.96 8.54 21.82
CA TRP A 143 6.73 9.54 22.58
C TRP A 143 6.07 9.81 23.93
N THR A 144 6.68 9.32 25.00
CA THR A 144 6.23 9.53 26.39
C THR A 144 7.03 10.61 27.14
N GLY A 145 7.63 11.57 26.43
CA GLY A 145 8.31 12.73 27.03
C GLY A 145 9.71 13.04 26.49
N THR A 146 10.28 14.14 26.99
CA THR A 146 11.36 15.00 26.43
C THR A 146 12.69 14.33 26.02
N HIS A 147 12.95 13.07 26.35
CA HIS A 147 14.20 12.37 26.01
C HIS A 147 14.06 11.22 24.97
N ALA A 148 12.88 11.01 24.37
CA ALA A 148 12.54 9.71 23.77
C ALA A 148 13.02 9.44 22.32
N ILE A 149 13.44 10.41 21.52
CA ILE A 149 13.61 10.19 20.06
C ILE A 149 14.82 9.29 19.74
N LEU A 150 15.98 9.57 20.34
CA LEU A 150 17.19 8.78 20.07
C LEU A 150 17.09 7.37 20.63
N ASP A 151 16.54 7.23 21.83
CA ASP A 151 16.32 5.94 22.48
C ASP A 151 15.31 5.09 21.70
N ASP A 152 14.21 5.67 21.22
CA ASP A 152 13.22 4.96 20.41
C ASP A 152 13.80 4.50 19.06
N VAL A 153 14.58 5.35 18.39
CA VAL A 153 15.25 4.99 17.14
C VAL A 153 16.25 3.86 17.37
N MET A 154 17.05 3.92 18.43
CA MET A 154 18.00 2.86 18.78
C MET A 154 17.29 1.54 19.05
N VAL A 155 16.21 1.56 19.85
CA VAL A 155 15.44 0.34 20.16
C VAL A 155 14.82 -0.25 18.90
N LYS A 156 14.13 0.56 18.07
CA LYS A 156 13.46 0.05 16.87
C LYS A 156 14.41 -0.38 15.77
N THR A 157 15.60 0.21 15.67
CA THR A 157 16.60 -0.19 14.67
C THR A 157 17.48 -1.34 15.13
N ALA A 158 17.71 -1.52 16.45
CA ALA A 158 18.52 -2.61 16.98
C ALA A 158 17.77 -3.93 17.14
N ILE A 159 16.46 -3.91 17.44
CA ILE A 159 15.63 -5.12 17.60
C ILE A 159 15.70 -6.09 16.40
N PRO A 160 15.65 -5.63 15.14
CA PRO A 160 15.81 -6.50 13.97
C PRO A 160 17.18 -7.17 13.83
N PHE A 161 18.22 -6.66 14.51
CA PHE A 161 19.58 -7.24 14.48
C PHE A 161 19.84 -8.19 15.66
N LEU A 162 18.92 -8.28 16.62
CA LEU A 162 19.01 -9.17 17.79
C LEU A 162 18.31 -10.53 17.57
N PHE A 163 17.74 -10.76 16.40
CA PHE A 163 17.15 -12.03 15.94
C PHE A 163 17.72 -12.41 14.57
#